data_AF-A0A7C5BRF2-F1
#
_entry.id   AF-A0A7C5BRF2-F1
#
_cell.length_a   1.000
_cell.length_b   1.000
_cell.length_c   1.000
_cell.angle_alpha   90.00
_cell.angle_beta   90.00
_cell.angle_gamma   90.00
#
_symmetry.space_group_name_H-M   'P 1'
#
loop_
_entity.id
_entity.type
_entity.pdbx_description
1 polymer ?
#
loop_
_entity_poly.entity_id
_entity_poly.type
_entity_poly.pdbx_seq_one_letter_code
_entity_poly.pdbx_strand_id
1 'polypeptide(L)'
;MMRRLFLSLMFLLFCVPAMAADVVLNPNHPQQHVVVPGDTLWDISGEFLMFPWNWPDIWYVNPQIENPHLIYPGDIISLVYRDGRPVLELTRGPKTYKMSP
;
A
#
# COMPACT_ATOMS: atom_id res chain seq x y z
N MET A 1 -45.12 -15.50 24.95
CA MET A 1 -44.31 -15.79 23.75
C MET A 1 -43.67 -14.52 23.16
N MET A 2 -43.12 -13.61 23.99
CA MET A 2 -42.51 -12.34 23.57
C MET A 2 -41.35 -11.95 24.52
N ARG A 3 -40.57 -12.94 24.97
CA ARG A 3 -39.38 -12.70 25.81
C ARG A 3 -38.11 -13.37 25.28
N ARG A 4 -38.23 -14.08 24.15
CA ARG A 4 -37.13 -14.74 23.44
C ARG A 4 -36.73 -14.03 22.14
N LEU A 5 -37.54 -13.07 21.68
CA LEU A 5 -37.27 -12.25 20.47
C LEU A 5 -36.36 -11.04 20.75
N PHE A 6 -36.22 -10.63 22.01
CA PHE A 6 -35.37 -9.48 22.38
C PHE A 6 -33.88 -9.81 22.46
N LEU A 7 -33.49 -11.09 22.45
CA LEU A 7 -32.09 -11.51 22.47
C LEU A 7 -31.47 -11.62 21.08
N SER A 8 -32.25 -11.54 20.00
CA SER A 8 -31.75 -11.68 18.62
C SER A 8 -31.45 -10.36 17.92
N LEU A 9 -31.78 -9.21 18.52
CA LEU A 9 -31.56 -7.89 17.90
C LEU A 9 -30.28 -7.19 18.40
N MET A 10 -29.65 -7.71 19.46
CA MET A 10 -28.47 -7.09 20.08
C MET A 10 -27.12 -7.48 19.44
N PHE A 11 -27.12 -8.26 18.35
CA PHE A 11 -25.88 -8.64 17.65
C PHE A 11 -25.65 -7.88 16.34
N LEU A 12 -26.52 -6.94 15.97
CA LEU A 12 -26.45 -6.23 14.69
C LEU A 12 -25.78 -4.84 14.75
N LEU A 13 -25.23 -4.43 15.90
CA LEU A 13 -24.77 -3.04 16.12
C LEU A 13 -23.25 -2.84 16.24
N PHE A 14 -22.43 -3.88 16.02
CA PHE A 14 -20.97 -3.76 16.02
C PHE A 14 -20.36 -3.93 14.61
N CYS A 15 -20.94 -3.26 13.61
CA CYS A 15 -20.22 -3.00 12.37
C CYS A 15 -19.69 -1.57 12.45
N VAL A 16 -18.51 -1.40 13.04
CA VAL A 16 -17.78 -0.13 12.96
C VAL A 16 -17.30 -0.01 11.51
N PRO A 17 -17.73 1.01 10.74
CA PRO A 17 -17.14 1.23 9.43
C PRO A 17 -15.65 1.50 9.63
N ALA A 18 -14.80 0.72 8.97
CA ALA A 18 -13.38 1.02 8.91
C ALA A 18 -13.23 2.39 8.22
N MET A 19 -12.97 3.43 9.00
CA MET A 19 -12.59 4.73 8.47
C MET A 19 -11.28 4.50 7.70
N ALA A 20 -11.29 4.76 6.40
CA ALA A 20 -10.06 4.80 5.61
C ALA A 20 -9.17 5.88 6.24
N ALA A 21 -8.09 5.45 6.89
CA ALA A 21 -7.13 6.38 7.46
C ALA A 21 -6.44 7.10 6.32
N ASP A 22 -6.39 8.44 6.39
CA ASP A 22 -5.59 9.21 5.43
C ASP A 22 -4.13 8.71 5.45
N VAL A 23 -3.52 8.60 4.28
CA VAL A 23 -2.11 8.21 4.13
C VAL A 23 -1.24 9.29 4.77
N VAL A 24 -0.70 8.98 5.96
CA VAL A 24 0.23 9.86 6.66
C VAL A 24 1.65 9.56 6.20
N LEU A 25 2.33 10.58 5.67
CA LEU A 25 3.72 10.47 5.24
C LEU A 25 4.68 10.50 6.43
N ASN A 26 5.78 9.75 6.32
CA ASN A 26 6.91 9.85 7.24
C ASN A 26 7.59 11.21 7.04
N PRO A 27 7.78 12.06 8.08
CA PRO A 27 8.39 13.39 7.91
C PRO A 27 9.80 13.37 7.32
N ASN A 28 10.50 12.24 7.36
CA ASN A 28 11.82 12.03 6.78
C ASN A 28 11.79 11.11 5.54
N HIS A 29 10.63 10.99 4.87
CA HIS A 29 10.50 10.14 3.70
C HIS A 29 11.49 10.56 2.59
N PRO A 30 12.07 9.62 1.84
CA PRO A 30 12.78 9.96 0.62
C PRO A 30 11.80 10.50 -0.43
N GLN A 31 12.30 11.19 -1.44
CA GLN A 31 11.48 11.56 -2.61
C GLN A 31 11.23 10.33 -3.51
N GLN A 32 12.23 9.45 -3.57
CA GLN A 32 12.25 8.28 -4.44
C GLN A 32 13.20 7.21 -3.88
N HIS A 33 12.86 5.95 -4.12
CA HIS A 33 13.59 4.76 -3.69
C HIS A 33 13.85 3.88 -4.91
N VAL A 34 15.11 3.45 -5.07
CA VAL A 34 15.48 2.49 -6.11
C VAL A 34 15.44 1.10 -5.50
N VAL A 35 14.57 0.25 -6.04
CA VAL A 35 14.40 -1.13 -5.56
C VAL A 35 15.70 -1.90 -5.70
N VAL A 36 16.12 -2.58 -4.64
CA VAL A 36 17.29 -3.45 -4.63
C VAL A 36 16.91 -4.91 -4.34
N PRO A 37 17.80 -5.90 -4.61
CA PRO A 37 17.50 -7.29 -4.30
C PRO A 37 17.21 -7.49 -2.80
N GLY A 38 16.03 -8.03 -2.49
CA GLY A 38 15.58 -8.28 -1.12
C GLY A 38 14.48 -7.33 -0.63
N ASP A 39 14.22 -6.22 -1.34
CA ASP A 39 13.15 -5.29 -0.99
C ASP A 39 11.76 -5.90 -1.18
N THR A 40 10.83 -5.45 -0.33
CA THR A 40 9.40 -5.70 -0.50
C THR A 40 8.63 -4.38 -0.54
N LEU A 41 7.44 -4.38 -1.15
CA LEU A 41 6.56 -3.20 -1.09
C LEU A 41 6.21 -2.80 0.34
N TRP A 42 6.11 -3.78 1.25
CA TRP A 42 5.87 -3.51 2.67
C TRP A 42 7.02 -2.71 3.29
N ASP A 43 8.25 -3.17 3.10
CA ASP A 43 9.44 -2.53 3.68
C ASP A 43 9.63 -1.12 3.12
N ILE A 44 9.54 -0.98 1.79
CA ILE A 44 9.62 0.32 1.12
C ILE A 44 8.50 1.26 1.61
N SER A 45 7.27 0.76 1.76
CA SER A 45 6.16 1.58 2.29
C SER A 45 6.47 2.12 3.69
N GLY A 46 7.22 1.39 4.51
CA GLY A 46 7.67 1.87 5.82
C GLY A 46 8.68 3.02 5.77
N GLU A 47 9.38 3.21 4.64
CA GLU A 47 10.26 4.37 4.45
C GLU A 47 9.48 5.64 4.14
N PHE A 48 8.43 5.53 3.33
CA PHE A 48 7.63 6.67 2.88
C PHE A 48 6.48 7.04 3.81
N LEU A 49 5.87 6.05 4.45
CA LEU A 49 4.65 6.21 5.23
C LEU A 49 4.97 6.14 6.72
N MET A 50 4.24 6.93 7.53
CA MET A 50 4.31 6.79 8.99
C MET A 50 3.77 5.42 9.45
N PHE A 51 2.90 4.82 8.63
CA PHE A 51 2.18 3.60 8.93
C PHE A 51 2.33 2.60 7.76
N PRO A 52 3.24 1.61 7.86
CA PRO A 52 3.53 0.70 6.75
C PRO A 52 2.36 -0.20 6.35
N TRP A 53 1.40 -0.44 7.25
CA TRP A 53 0.20 -1.24 6.95
C TRP A 53 -0.74 -0.59 5.92
N ASN A 54 -0.52 0.67 5.55
CA ASN A 54 -1.24 1.35 4.47
C ASN A 54 -0.69 1.00 3.07
N TRP A 55 0.29 0.09 2.96
CA TRP A 55 0.79 -0.39 1.66
C TRP A 55 -0.29 -0.94 0.70
N PRO A 56 -1.45 -1.51 1.13
CA PRO A 56 -2.46 -1.97 0.16
C PRO A 56 -3.05 -0.81 -0.63
N ASP A 57 -3.24 0.36 0.01
CA ASP A 57 -3.73 1.57 -0.66
C ASP A 57 -2.73 2.04 -1.73
N ILE A 58 -1.43 1.89 -1.45
CA ILE A 58 -0.36 2.13 -2.42
C ILE A 58 -0.41 1.12 -3.56
N TRP A 59 -0.64 -0.16 -3.27
CA TRP A 59 -0.72 -1.18 -4.30
C TRP A 59 -1.92 -0.93 -5.25
N TYR A 60 -3.08 -0.55 -4.73
CA TYR A 60 -4.27 -0.26 -5.54
C TYR A 60 -4.10 0.88 -6.55
N VAL A 61 -3.28 1.89 -6.23
CA VAL A 61 -2.99 3.00 -7.15
C VAL A 61 -1.95 2.65 -8.23
N ASN A 62 -1.29 1.50 -8.10
CA ASN A 62 -0.32 0.97 -9.05
C ASN A 62 -0.84 -0.29 -9.77
N PRO A 63 -1.83 -0.16 -10.68
CA PRO A 63 -2.39 -1.30 -11.40
C PRO A 63 -1.36 -2.05 -12.27
N GLN A 64 -0.20 -1.44 -12.55
CA GLN A 64 0.94 -2.09 -13.21
C GLN A 64 1.66 -3.14 -12.34
N ILE A 65 1.30 -3.24 -11.07
CA ILE A 65 1.77 -4.26 -10.13
C ILE A 65 0.64 -5.28 -9.97
N GLU A 66 0.60 -6.31 -10.81
CA GLU A 66 -0.45 -7.33 -10.73
C GLU A 66 -0.38 -8.14 -9.43
N ASN A 67 0.83 -8.29 -8.88
CA ASN A 67 1.08 -8.96 -7.62
C ASN A 67 2.08 -8.10 -6.82
N PRO A 68 1.80 -7.76 -5.55
CA PRO A 68 2.62 -6.86 -4.76
C PRO A 68 4.05 -7.36 -4.51
N HIS A 69 4.30 -8.66 -4.72
CA HIS A 69 5.64 -9.23 -4.68
C HIS A 69 6.45 -9.02 -5.98
N LEU A 70 5.85 -8.48 -7.04
CA LEU A 70 6.49 -8.26 -8.35
C LEU A 70 7.07 -6.85 -8.50
N ILE A 71 7.96 -6.50 -7.59
CA ILE A 71 8.91 -5.39 -7.74
C ILE A 71 10.28 -5.96 -8.08
N TYR A 72 11.03 -5.27 -8.93
CA TYR A 72 12.31 -5.77 -9.43
C TYR A 72 13.45 -4.79 -9.15
N PRO A 73 14.67 -5.29 -8.92
CA PRO A 73 15.84 -4.42 -8.79
C PRO A 73 15.96 -3.44 -9.96
N GLY A 74 16.14 -2.16 -9.64
CA GLY A 74 16.19 -1.06 -10.61
C GLY A 74 14.84 -0.39 -10.90
N ASP A 75 13.72 -0.95 -10.43
CA ASP A 75 12.46 -0.22 -10.35
C ASP A 75 12.60 1.00 -9.42
N ILE A 76 11.81 2.05 -9.66
CA ILE A 76 11.85 3.29 -8.88
C ILE A 76 10.47 3.54 -8.28
N ILE A 77 10.39 3.61 -6.96
CA ILE A 77 9.19 4.04 -6.23
C ILE A 77 9.35 5.52 -5.92
N SER A 78 8.42 6.36 -6.37
CA SER A 78 8.47 7.81 -6.18
C SER A 78 7.22 8.31 -5.48
N LEU A 79 7.37 9.29 -4.58
CA LEU A 79 6.24 9.99 -4.00
C LEU A 79 5.73 11.06 -4.98
N VAL A 80 4.47 10.94 -5.39
CA VAL A 80 3.78 11.91 -6.26
C VAL A 80 2.45 12.34 -5.65
N TYR A 81 1.95 13.52 -6.05
CA TYR A 81 0.64 14.00 -5.61
C TYR A 81 -0.36 13.89 -6.77
N ARG A 82 -1.42 13.11 -6.58
CA ARG A 82 -2.58 13.08 -7.48
C ARG A 82 -3.81 13.58 -6.74
N ASP A 83 -4.50 14.55 -7.32
CA ASP A 83 -5.70 15.16 -6.72
C ASP A 83 -5.51 15.66 -5.28
N GLY A 84 -4.30 16.18 -4.98
CA GLY A 84 -3.92 16.66 -3.66
C GLY A 84 -3.61 15.58 -2.62
N ARG A 85 -3.62 14.30 -3.00
CA ARG A 85 -3.28 13.17 -2.12
C ARG A 85 -1.89 12.62 -2.46
N PRO A 86 -1.06 12.30 -1.45
CA PRO A 86 0.21 11.63 -1.69
C PRO A 86 -0.02 10.16 -2.08
N VAL A 87 0.63 9.73 -3.16
CA VAL A 87 0.63 8.35 -3.64
C VAL A 87 2.06 7.94 -4.01
N LEU A 88 2.41 6.68 -3.78
CA LEU A 88 3.68 6.15 -4.28
C LEU A 88 3.43 5.56 -5.66
N GLU A 89 4.21 5.98 -6.64
CA GLU A 89 4.13 5.53 -8.02
C GLU A 89 5.35 4.69 -8.36
N LEU A 90 5.12 3.49 -8.90
CA LEU A 90 6.17 2.62 -9.42
C LEU A 90 6.46 2.96 -10.89
N THR A 91 7.69 3.39 -11.15
CA THR A 91 8.28 3.47 -12.48
C THR A 91 9.14 2.23 -12.71
N ARG A 92 8.85 1.48 -13.78
CA ARG A 92 9.63 0.28 -14.12
C ARG A 92 11.04 0.66 -14.54
N GLY A 93 12.02 -0.02 -13.95
CA GLY A 93 13.42 0.14 -14.31
C GLY A 93 13.70 -0.31 -15.74
N PRO A 94 14.89 0.02 -16.28
CA PRO A 94 15.31 -0.53 -17.57
C PRO A 94 15.24 -2.06 -17.50
N LYS A 95 14.50 -2.69 -18.42
CA LYS A 95 14.43 -4.15 -18.53
C LYS A 95 15.79 -4.67 -18.98
N THR A 96 16.70 -4.87 -18.03
CA THR A 96 17.95 -5.57 -18.32
C THR A 96 17.61 -7.05 -18.41
N TYR A 97 17.30 -7.52 -19.62
CA TYR A 97 17.29 -8.95 -19.91
C TYR A 97 18.72 -9.45 -19.68
N LYS A 98 18.97 -10.06 -18.53
CA LYS A 98 20.23 -10.76 -18.28
C LYS A 98 20.19 -12.01 -19.16
N MET A 99 20.65 -11.87 -20.39
CA MET A 99 21.01 -13.00 -21.24
C MET A 99 22.21 -13.66 -20.58
N SER A 100 21.96 -14.60 -19.66
CA SER A 100 23.01 -15.52 -19.23
C SER A 100 23.39 -16.37 -20.45
N PRO A 101 24.70 -16.49 -20.78
CA PRO A 101 25.17 -17.41 -21.81
C PRO A 101 24.81 -18.87 -21.52
#